data_AF-A0A847QLL9-F1
#
_entry.id   AF-A0A847QLL9-F1
#
_cell.length_a   1.000
_cell.length_b   1.000
_cell.length_c   1.000
_cell.angle_alpha   90.00
_cell.angle_beta   90.00
_cell.angle_gamma   90.00
#
_symmetry.space_group_name_H-M   'P 1'
#
loop_
_entity.id
_entity.type
_entity.pdbx_description
1 polymer ?
#
loop_
_entity_poly.entity_id
_entity_poly.type
_entity_poly.pdbx_seq_one_letter_code
_entity_poly.pdbx_strand_id
1 'polypeptide(L)'
;VESETYKKGSLLRGVAGGARALGGLLGGRLNNLAWSASHGTDVLSERFHGMSPEWQKEHEKAFQRAQNEAQRHFNRCHKCRKWVCDADFNEEQGLCVECSPRMNIEISAARAKKMLQDIEEAAQNTQVFTGKIETKTISCPSCGKPGGTGKFCTNCGTNLSLQKCPSCGTALAQGVKFCSECGTRL
;
A
#
# COMPACT_ATOMS: atom_id res chain seq x y z
N VAL A 1 -34.97 6.74 -5.91
CA VAL A 1 -36.44 6.72 -5.83
C VAL A 1 -36.91 8.14 -5.57
N GLU A 2 -37.69 8.74 -6.47
CA GLU A 2 -38.22 10.11 -6.27
C GLU A 2 -39.34 10.06 -5.23
N SER A 3 -39.28 10.88 -4.18
CA SER A 3 -40.31 10.88 -3.13
C SER A 3 -41.63 11.43 -3.65
N GLU A 4 -42.72 10.67 -3.48
CA GLU A 4 -44.07 11.06 -3.91
C GLU A 4 -44.56 12.36 -3.24
N THR A 5 -44.02 12.68 -2.06
CA THR A 5 -44.38 13.84 -1.25
C THR A 5 -43.66 15.13 -1.66
N TYR A 6 -42.48 15.04 -2.31
CA TYR A 6 -41.74 16.22 -2.77
C TYR A 6 -42.50 17.00 -3.86
N LYS A 7 -43.22 16.28 -4.75
CA LYS A 7 -44.09 16.91 -5.77
C LYS A 7 -45.31 17.62 -5.16
N LYS A 8 -45.83 17.13 -4.02
CA LYS A 8 -46.95 17.79 -3.31
C LYS A 8 -46.50 19.07 -2.56
N GLY A 9 -45.26 19.12 -2.07
CA GLY A 9 -44.71 20.28 -1.37
C GLY A 9 -44.32 21.47 -2.26
N SER A 10 -44.22 21.29 -3.58
CA SER A 10 -44.07 22.41 -4.53
C SER A 10 -45.36 23.21 -4.68
N LEU A 11 -46.53 22.57 -4.56
CA LEU A 11 -47.84 23.22 -4.70
C LEU A 11 -48.24 23.98 -3.42
N LEU A 12 -47.81 23.47 -2.24
CA LEU A 12 -48.16 24.04 -0.93
C LEU A 12 -47.18 25.10 -0.41
N ARG A 13 -46.00 25.26 -1.03
CA ARG A 13 -45.01 26.29 -0.66
C ARG A 13 -45.48 27.72 -0.90
N GLY A 14 -46.59 27.93 -1.62
CA GLY A 14 -47.19 29.25 -1.84
C GLY A 14 -48.08 29.78 -0.71
N VAL A 15 -48.48 28.97 0.28
CA VAL A 15 -49.55 29.38 1.22
C VAL A 15 -49.19 29.24 2.71
N ALA A 16 -48.17 28.46 3.09
CA ALA A 16 -47.90 28.17 4.51
C ALA A 16 -46.59 28.79 5.05
N GLY A 17 -46.31 30.04 4.69
CA GLY A 17 -45.18 30.83 5.20
C GLY A 17 -45.44 31.57 6.51
N GLY A 18 -46.37 31.11 7.36
CA GLY A 18 -46.77 31.80 8.59
C GLY A 18 -46.89 30.86 9.80
N ALA A 19 -46.28 31.28 10.91
CA ALA A 19 -46.32 30.71 12.27
C ALA A 19 -45.35 29.56 12.60
N ARG A 20 -44.10 29.93 12.91
CA ARG A 20 -43.26 29.21 13.88
C ARG A 20 -43.61 29.65 15.31
N ALA A 21 -43.30 28.75 16.24
CA ALA A 21 -43.23 28.90 17.71
C ALA A 21 -44.54 28.63 18.45
N LEU A 22 -44.54 27.56 19.26
CA LEU A 22 -44.90 27.51 20.69
C LEU A 22 -44.94 26.05 21.17
N GLY A 23 -44.20 25.74 22.24
CA GLY A 23 -44.48 24.56 23.09
C GLY A 23 -43.38 23.51 23.20
N GLY A 24 -42.24 23.86 23.80
CA GLY A 24 -41.44 22.87 24.53
C GLY A 24 -42.00 22.64 25.93
N LEU A 25 -41.56 21.53 26.54
CA LEU A 25 -41.66 21.15 27.96
C LEU A 25 -42.91 20.36 28.38
N LEU A 26 -42.64 19.34 29.22
CA LEU A 26 -43.54 18.40 29.91
C LEU A 26 -43.90 17.16 29.07
N GLY A 27 -43.49 15.92 29.36
CA GLY A 27 -42.84 15.30 30.51
C GLY A 27 -43.10 13.79 30.45
N GLY A 28 -42.16 12.96 30.92
CA GLY A 28 -42.45 11.56 31.27
C GLY A 28 -41.63 10.48 30.56
N ARG A 29 -40.53 10.07 31.21
CA ARG A 29 -40.08 8.68 31.44
C ARG A 29 -40.36 7.65 30.35
N LEU A 30 -39.33 7.22 29.62
CA LEU A 30 -39.19 5.81 29.22
C LEU A 30 -37.71 5.38 29.26
N ASN A 31 -37.40 4.58 30.28
CA ASN A 31 -36.25 3.69 30.35
C ASN A 31 -36.33 2.68 29.20
N ASN A 32 -35.44 2.80 28.22
CA ASN A 32 -35.03 1.72 27.31
C ASN A 32 -33.76 2.11 26.51
N LEU A 33 -32.76 2.68 27.18
CA LEU A 33 -31.50 3.13 26.55
C LEU A 33 -30.31 2.16 26.73
N ALA A 34 -30.59 0.86 26.92
CA ALA A 34 -29.54 -0.16 27.12
C ALA A 34 -29.48 -1.26 26.04
N TRP A 35 -30.28 -1.18 24.98
CA TRP A 35 -30.29 -2.15 23.88
C TRP A 35 -30.22 -1.53 22.47
N SER A 36 -29.78 -0.27 22.37
CA SER A 36 -29.55 0.43 21.09
C SER A 36 -28.08 0.77 20.82
N ALA A 37 -27.14 0.27 21.64
CA ALA A 37 -25.73 0.69 21.58
C ALA A 37 -24.78 -0.29 20.82
N SER A 38 -25.22 -1.48 20.41
CA SER A 38 -24.36 -2.47 19.74
C SER A 38 -24.61 -2.65 18.23
N HIS A 39 -25.63 -1.98 17.67
CA HIS A 39 -25.79 -1.85 16.22
C HIS A 39 -25.59 -0.38 15.86
N GLY A 40 -24.32 0.00 15.72
CA GLY A 40 -23.92 1.30 15.21
C GLY A 40 -24.46 1.51 13.80
N THR A 41 -25.61 2.17 13.72
CA THR A 41 -26.19 2.72 12.49
C THR A 41 -25.81 4.20 12.27
N ASP A 42 -24.89 4.75 13.08
CA ASP A 42 -24.67 6.20 13.18
C ASP A 42 -23.53 6.77 12.31
N VAL A 43 -23.17 6.18 11.17
CA VAL A 43 -22.09 6.76 10.33
C VAL A 43 -22.42 6.98 8.84
N LEU A 44 -23.59 6.59 8.32
CA LEU A 44 -23.90 6.81 6.89
C LEU A 44 -25.30 7.40 6.60
N SER A 45 -25.94 8.04 7.58
CA SER A 45 -26.98 9.02 7.25
C SER A 45 -26.30 10.37 7.15
N GLU A 46 -26.06 10.85 5.91
CA GLU A 46 -26.13 12.29 5.70
C GLU A 46 -27.44 12.73 6.34
N ARG A 47 -27.35 13.46 7.45
CA ARG A 47 -28.54 13.86 8.19
C ARG A 47 -29.31 14.79 7.26
N PHE A 48 -30.38 14.28 6.66
CA PHE A 48 -31.29 15.03 5.79
C PHE A 48 -32.06 16.06 6.63
N HIS A 49 -31.36 17.10 7.09
CA HIS A 49 -31.90 18.19 7.89
C HIS A 49 -32.85 19.03 7.03
N GLY A 50 -34.08 19.24 7.51
CA GLY A 50 -35.08 20.08 6.83
C GLY A 50 -36.09 19.34 5.94
N MET A 51 -36.05 18.01 5.88
CA MET A 51 -37.07 17.21 5.20
C MET A 51 -38.33 17.01 6.05
N SER A 52 -39.49 16.87 5.41
CA SER A 52 -40.76 16.67 6.11
C SER A 52 -40.86 15.27 6.75
N PRO A 53 -41.67 15.10 7.81
CA PRO A 53 -41.90 13.78 8.42
C PRO A 53 -42.39 12.72 7.43
N GLU A 54 -43.20 13.10 6.45
CA GLU A 54 -43.71 12.19 5.41
C GLU A 54 -42.61 11.76 4.44
N TRP A 55 -41.70 12.69 4.08
CA TRP A 55 -40.53 12.33 3.29
C TRP A 55 -39.62 11.36 4.04
N GLN A 56 -39.39 11.58 5.33
CA GLN A 56 -38.57 10.68 6.16
C GLN A 56 -39.17 9.27 6.21
N LYS A 57 -40.50 9.16 6.30
CA LYS A 57 -41.21 7.87 6.26
C LYS A 57 -41.04 7.15 4.93
N GLU A 58 -41.17 7.87 3.81
CA GLU A 58 -40.96 7.29 2.47
C GLU A 58 -39.49 6.92 2.24
N HIS A 59 -38.56 7.74 2.72
CA HIS A 59 -37.14 7.48 2.67
C HIS A 59 -36.77 6.22 3.45
N GLU A 60 -37.21 6.10 4.70
CA GLU A 60 -36.98 4.92 5.54
C GLU A 60 -37.55 3.65 4.88
N LYS A 61 -38.76 3.73 4.32
CA LYS A 61 -39.38 2.61 3.59
C LYS A 61 -38.61 2.23 2.31
N ALA A 62 -38.03 3.20 1.63
CA ALA A 62 -37.18 2.95 0.46
C ALA A 62 -35.82 2.36 0.88
N PHE A 63 -35.25 2.86 1.97
CA PHE A 63 -34.00 2.37 2.53
C PHE A 63 -34.13 0.93 3.03
N GLN A 64 -35.22 0.60 3.73
CA GLN A 64 -35.52 -0.77 4.15
C GLN A 64 -35.67 -1.72 2.95
N ARG A 65 -36.30 -1.27 1.85
CA ARG A 65 -36.38 -2.06 0.60
C ARG A 65 -35.00 -2.32 0.02
N ALA A 66 -34.16 -1.29 -0.07
CA ALA A 66 -32.78 -1.41 -0.55
C ALA A 66 -31.94 -2.35 0.33
N GLN A 67 -32.09 -2.28 1.66
CA GLN A 67 -31.43 -3.21 2.59
C GLN A 67 -31.85 -4.66 2.33
N ASN A 68 -33.15 -4.92 2.18
CA ASN A 68 -33.67 -6.26 1.92
C ASN A 68 -33.23 -6.82 0.56
N GLU A 69 -33.10 -5.96 -0.45
CA GLU A 69 -32.52 -6.32 -1.75
C GLU A 69 -31.04 -6.68 -1.60
N ALA A 70 -30.26 -5.88 -0.87
CA ALA A 70 -28.84 -6.10 -0.64
C ALA A 70 -28.56 -7.38 0.17
N GLN A 71 -29.35 -7.67 1.20
CA GLN A 71 -29.17 -8.85 2.08
C GLN A 71 -29.14 -10.18 1.30
N ARG A 72 -29.75 -10.25 0.11
CA ARG A 72 -29.77 -11.46 -0.71
C ARG A 72 -28.43 -11.83 -1.34
N HIS A 73 -27.50 -10.88 -1.39
CA HIS A 73 -26.16 -11.04 -1.97
C HIS A 73 -25.07 -11.30 -0.93
N PHE A 74 -25.45 -11.47 0.33
CA PHE A 74 -24.55 -11.75 1.42
C PHE A 74 -24.83 -13.13 2.02
N ASN A 75 -23.76 -13.91 2.16
CA ASN A 75 -23.80 -15.25 2.68
C ASN A 75 -23.03 -15.30 4.01
N ARG A 76 -23.64 -15.90 5.03
CA ARG A 76 -22.99 -16.08 6.34
C ARG A 76 -22.18 -17.38 6.35
N CYS A 77 -20.88 -17.27 6.55
CA CYS A 77 -20.01 -18.44 6.69
C CYS A 77 -20.29 -19.19 8.00
N HIS A 78 -20.57 -20.49 7.93
CA HIS A 78 -20.87 -21.30 9.12
C HIS A 78 -19.65 -21.52 10.05
N LYS A 79 -18.43 -21.43 9.53
CA LYS A 79 -17.19 -21.60 10.31
C LYS A 79 -16.78 -20.34 11.06
N CYS A 80 -16.58 -19.22 10.37
CA CYS A 80 -16.09 -17.98 10.97
C CYS A 80 -17.21 -17.00 11.37
N ARG A 81 -18.47 -17.28 11.00
CA ARG A 81 -19.67 -16.45 11.28
C ARG A 81 -19.66 -15.05 10.66
N LYS A 82 -18.70 -14.75 9.78
CA LYS A 82 -18.65 -13.50 8.98
C LYS A 82 -19.66 -13.56 7.83
N TRP A 83 -20.20 -12.40 7.45
CA TRP A 83 -20.96 -12.22 6.22
C TRP A 83 -20.00 -11.82 5.11
N VAL A 84 -20.11 -12.48 3.95
CA VAL A 84 -19.31 -12.22 2.77
C VAL A 84 -20.22 -12.10 1.56
N CYS A 85 -19.78 -11.39 0.52
CA CYS A 85 -20.55 -11.30 -0.72
C CYS A 85 -20.51 -12.62 -1.51
N ASP A 86 -21.35 -12.76 -2.54
CA ASP A 86 -21.39 -13.92 -3.42
C ASP A 86 -20.00 -14.28 -4.02
N ALA A 87 -19.19 -13.28 -4.38
CA ALA A 87 -17.85 -13.52 -4.95
C ALA A 87 -16.89 -14.18 -3.96
N ASP A 88 -16.98 -13.82 -2.68
CA ASP A 88 -16.13 -14.29 -1.58
C ASP A 88 -16.69 -15.52 -0.86
N PHE A 89 -17.86 -16.01 -1.29
CA PHE A 89 -18.46 -17.23 -0.79
C PHE A 89 -18.11 -18.42 -1.69
N ASN A 90 -17.63 -19.51 -1.10
CA ASN A 90 -17.45 -20.76 -1.79
C ASN A 90 -18.76 -21.56 -1.70
N GLU A 91 -19.58 -21.45 -2.75
CA GLU A 91 -20.90 -22.08 -2.86
C GLU A 91 -20.82 -23.61 -2.79
N GLU A 92 -19.79 -24.22 -3.35
CA GLU A 92 -19.61 -25.68 -3.35
C GLU A 92 -19.43 -26.25 -1.94
N GLN A 93 -18.84 -25.47 -1.03
CA GLN A 93 -18.50 -25.89 0.33
C GLN A 93 -19.34 -25.19 1.41
N GLY A 94 -20.18 -24.21 1.05
CA GLY A 94 -20.99 -23.44 1.98
C GLY A 94 -20.18 -22.61 2.99
N LEU A 95 -18.99 -22.17 2.61
CA LEU A 95 -18.04 -21.45 3.49
C LEU A 95 -17.42 -20.26 2.75
N CYS A 96 -16.88 -19.26 3.46
CA CYS A 96 -16.13 -18.19 2.78
C CYS A 96 -14.80 -18.71 2.22
N VAL A 97 -14.29 -18.03 1.18
CA VAL A 97 -13.03 -18.39 0.50
C VAL A 97 -11.81 -18.36 1.44
N GLU A 98 -11.83 -17.53 2.50
CA GLU A 98 -10.79 -17.56 3.56
C GLU A 98 -10.80 -18.88 4.34
N CYS A 99 -11.99 -19.44 4.59
CA CYS A 99 -12.18 -20.65 5.39
C CYS A 99 -12.06 -21.93 4.58
N SER A 100 -12.46 -21.88 3.31
CA SER A 100 -12.42 -22.95 2.33
C SER A 100 -12.15 -22.34 0.95
N PRO A 101 -10.87 -22.16 0.57
CA PRO A 101 -10.49 -21.64 -0.73
C PRO A 101 -11.00 -22.51 -1.88
N ARG A 102 -11.23 -21.89 -3.04
CA ARG A 102 -11.59 -22.62 -4.26
C ARG A 102 -10.34 -23.29 -4.83
N MET A 103 -10.34 -24.62 -4.91
CA MET A 103 -9.15 -25.41 -5.25
C MET A 103 -8.54 -25.06 -6.61
N ASN A 104 -9.37 -24.79 -7.62
CA ASN A 104 -8.92 -24.38 -8.95
C ASN A 104 -8.15 -23.04 -8.94
N ILE A 105 -8.60 -22.08 -8.13
CA ILE A 105 -7.95 -20.78 -7.97
C ILE A 105 -6.60 -20.95 -7.26
N GLU A 106 -6.57 -21.72 -6.17
CA GLU A 106 -5.34 -21.99 -5.42
C GLU A 106 -4.30 -22.73 -6.26
N ILE A 107 -4.71 -23.74 -7.05
CA ILE A 107 -3.81 -24.44 -7.97
C ILE A 107 -3.22 -23.48 -9.01
N SER A 108 -4.05 -22.59 -9.57
CA SER A 108 -3.60 -21.60 -10.57
C SER A 108 -2.62 -20.60 -9.96
N ALA A 109 -2.91 -20.10 -8.76
CA ALA A 109 -2.03 -19.21 -8.02
C ALA A 109 -0.70 -19.88 -7.65
N ALA A 110 -0.74 -21.14 -7.19
CA ALA A 110 0.45 -21.90 -6.84
C ALA A 110 1.36 -22.15 -8.06
N ARG A 111 0.78 -22.47 -9.22
CA ARG A 111 1.53 -22.62 -10.48
C ARG A 111 2.22 -21.33 -10.89
N ALA A 112 1.49 -20.20 -10.86
CA ALA A 112 2.05 -18.90 -11.18
C ALA A 112 3.19 -18.54 -10.21
N LYS A 113 3.01 -18.79 -8.90
CA LYS A 113 4.05 -18.56 -7.89
C LYS A 113 5.30 -19.39 -8.15
N LYS A 114 5.17 -20.69 -8.46
CA LYS A 114 6.32 -21.54 -8.78
C LYS A 114 7.03 -21.08 -10.04
N MET A 115 6.28 -20.69 -11.07
CA MET A 115 6.86 -20.15 -12.30
C MET A 115 7.72 -18.90 -12.06
N LEU A 116 7.29 -17.99 -11.19
CA LEU A 116 8.09 -16.83 -10.80
C LEU A 116 9.39 -17.24 -10.08
N GLN A 117 9.31 -18.21 -9.17
CA GLN A 117 10.49 -18.73 -8.46
C GLN A 117 11.49 -19.37 -9.44
N ASP A 118 11.00 -20.15 -10.40
CA ASP A 118 11.85 -20.80 -11.41
C ASP A 118 12.55 -19.75 -12.30
N ILE A 119 11.84 -18.68 -12.68
CA ILE A 119 12.41 -17.55 -13.43
C ILE A 119 13.50 -16.85 -12.59
N GLU A 120 13.23 -16.58 -11.31
CA GLU A 120 14.19 -15.94 -10.43
C GLU A 120 15.45 -16.79 -10.24
N GLU A 121 15.28 -18.09 -9.99
CA GLU A 121 16.39 -19.04 -9.87
C GLU A 121 17.22 -19.11 -11.15
N ALA A 122 16.58 -19.15 -12.33
CA ALA A 122 17.27 -19.13 -13.61
C ALA A 122 18.05 -17.81 -13.81
N ALA A 123 17.45 -16.67 -13.45
CA ALA A 123 18.08 -15.37 -13.56
C ALA A 123 19.30 -15.23 -12.64
N GLN A 124 19.21 -15.70 -11.39
CA GLN A 124 20.31 -15.68 -10.43
C GLN A 124 21.52 -16.51 -10.91
N ASN A 125 21.26 -17.64 -11.55
CA ASN A 125 22.31 -18.53 -12.06
C ASN A 125 22.88 -18.09 -13.41
N THR A 126 22.27 -17.10 -14.07
CA THR A 126 22.73 -16.62 -15.37
C THR A 126 23.75 -15.50 -15.18
N GLN A 127 24.97 -15.71 -15.70
CA GLN A 127 25.99 -14.65 -15.71
C GLN A 127 25.58 -13.54 -16.70
N VAL A 128 25.00 -12.48 -16.18
CA VAL A 128 24.56 -11.30 -16.96
C VAL A 128 25.69 -10.34 -17.31
N PHE A 129 26.81 -10.37 -16.58
CA PHE A 129 27.95 -9.49 -16.83
C PHE A 129 29.18 -10.29 -17.25
N THR A 130 29.62 -10.09 -18.48
CA THR A 130 30.81 -10.71 -19.09
C THR A 130 32.00 -9.74 -19.20
N GLY A 131 31.84 -8.48 -18.79
CA GLY A 131 32.91 -7.50 -18.80
C GLY A 131 34.00 -7.82 -17.78
N LYS A 132 35.23 -7.36 -18.03
CA LYS A 132 36.27 -7.34 -16.99
C LYS A 132 35.91 -6.25 -15.98
N ILE A 133 35.73 -6.65 -14.72
CA ILE A 133 35.63 -5.70 -13.60
C ILE A 133 37.06 -5.20 -13.36
N GLU A 134 37.47 -4.14 -14.04
CA GLU A 134 38.75 -3.48 -13.75
C GLU A 134 38.60 -2.62 -12.50
N THR A 135 39.38 -2.96 -11.46
CA THR A 135 39.43 -2.18 -10.22
C THR A 135 39.91 -0.76 -10.58
N LYS A 136 39.09 0.24 -10.22
CA LYS A 136 39.29 1.67 -10.49
C LYS A 136 40.77 2.07 -10.51
N THR A 137 41.17 2.67 -11.62
CA THR A 137 42.45 3.34 -11.83
C THR A 137 42.68 4.36 -10.72
N ILE A 138 43.80 4.23 -10.01
CA ILE A 138 44.25 5.21 -9.01
C ILE A 138 44.40 6.57 -9.72
N SER A 139 43.79 7.61 -9.15
CA SER A 139 43.96 8.98 -9.66
C SER A 139 45.43 9.38 -9.57
N CYS A 140 45.99 9.89 -10.66
CA CYS A 140 47.38 10.32 -10.70
C CYS A 140 47.60 11.47 -9.70
N PRO A 141 48.59 11.37 -8.80
CA PRO A 141 48.85 12.41 -7.81
C PRO A 141 49.38 13.72 -8.40
N SER A 142 49.94 13.70 -9.63
CA SER A 142 50.44 14.92 -10.29
C SER A 142 49.39 15.66 -11.12
N CYS A 143 48.46 14.96 -11.79
CA CYS A 143 47.49 15.61 -12.68
C CYS A 143 46.01 15.42 -12.26
N GLY A 144 45.74 14.62 -11.22
CA GLY A 144 44.39 14.35 -10.71
C GLY A 144 43.52 13.44 -11.59
N LYS A 145 43.94 13.13 -12.82
CA LYS A 145 43.21 12.27 -13.78
C LYS A 145 43.50 10.78 -13.54
N PRO A 146 42.59 9.85 -13.88
CA PRO A 146 42.82 8.42 -13.74
C PRO A 146 44.11 7.99 -14.47
N GLY A 147 45.01 7.33 -13.73
CA GLY A 147 46.36 7.02 -14.18
C GLY A 147 46.48 5.94 -15.25
N GLY A 148 45.40 5.19 -15.51
CA GLY A 148 45.45 3.96 -16.29
C GLY A 148 46.05 2.80 -15.50
N THR A 149 46.22 1.65 -16.15
CA THR A 149 46.81 0.42 -15.57
C THR A 149 48.33 0.30 -15.79
N GLY A 150 48.94 1.29 -16.45
CA GLY A 150 50.36 1.29 -16.83
C GLY A 150 51.30 1.88 -15.77
N LYS A 151 52.62 1.68 -15.96
CA LYS A 151 53.68 2.27 -15.12
C LYS A 151 53.75 3.80 -15.21
N PHE A 152 53.12 4.41 -16.19
CA PHE A 152 53.08 5.85 -16.39
C PHE A 152 51.64 6.30 -16.55
N CYS A 153 51.33 7.49 -16.05
CA CYS A 153 50.03 8.11 -16.26
C CYS A 153 49.79 8.36 -17.75
N THR A 154 48.72 7.81 -18.31
CA THR A 154 48.37 8.01 -19.72
C THR A 154 48.08 9.48 -20.07
N ASN A 155 47.75 10.30 -19.08
CA ASN A 155 47.37 11.71 -19.27
C ASN A 155 48.53 12.70 -19.14
N CYS A 156 49.47 12.48 -18.22
CA CYS A 156 50.55 13.44 -17.94
C CYS A 156 51.96 12.83 -18.00
N GLY A 157 52.09 11.53 -18.29
CA GLY A 157 53.38 10.86 -18.39
C GLY A 157 54.11 10.65 -17.06
N THR A 158 53.57 11.12 -15.94
CA THR A 158 54.16 10.91 -14.61
C THR A 158 54.29 9.42 -14.33
N ASN A 159 55.50 8.99 -13.95
CA ASN A 159 55.72 7.63 -13.52
C ASN A 159 54.84 7.34 -12.30
N LEU A 160 54.05 6.27 -12.34
CA LEU A 160 53.18 5.77 -11.26
C LEU A 160 53.74 4.49 -10.62
N SER A 161 54.94 4.05 -11.01
CA SER A 161 55.60 2.88 -10.43
C SER A 161 55.99 3.11 -8.97
N LEU A 162 55.87 2.06 -8.16
CA LEU A 162 56.37 2.03 -6.78
C LEU A 162 57.89 2.23 -6.76
N GLN A 163 58.36 3.13 -5.90
CA GLN A 163 59.79 3.37 -5.67
C GLN A 163 60.37 2.24 -4.81
N LYS A 164 61.62 1.82 -5.04
CA LYS A 164 62.26 0.81 -4.17
C LYS A 164 63.13 1.49 -3.13
N CYS A 165 63.07 1.03 -1.89
CA CYS A 165 63.97 1.50 -0.85
C CYS A 165 65.42 1.12 -1.18
N PRO A 166 66.39 2.06 -1.12
CA PRO A 166 67.79 1.77 -1.41
C PRO A 166 68.47 0.88 -0.36
N SER A 167 67.92 0.80 0.86
CA SER A 167 68.49 0.00 1.94
C SER A 167 67.92 -1.42 2.02
N CYS A 168 66.60 -1.59 1.91
CA CYS A 168 65.95 -2.90 2.07
C CYS A 168 65.28 -3.44 0.80
N GLY A 169 65.19 -2.64 -0.28
CA GLY A 169 64.60 -3.05 -1.55
C GLY A 169 63.06 -3.07 -1.61
N THR A 170 62.36 -2.81 -0.51
CA THR A 170 60.88 -2.81 -0.46
C THR A 170 60.27 -1.79 -1.42
N ALA A 171 59.18 -2.18 -2.10
CA ALA A 171 58.41 -1.30 -2.96
C ALA A 171 57.51 -0.37 -2.13
N LEU A 172 57.59 0.93 -2.38
CA LEU A 172 56.98 1.99 -1.62
C LEU A 172 56.10 2.86 -2.52
N ALA A 173 54.98 3.31 -1.96
CA ALA A 173 54.09 4.26 -2.62
C ALA A 173 54.81 5.59 -2.91
N GLN A 174 54.35 6.31 -3.91
CA GLN A 174 54.97 7.59 -4.29
C GLN A 174 54.73 8.66 -3.22
N GLY A 175 55.75 9.47 -2.94
CA GLY A 175 55.66 10.60 -2.00
C GLY A 175 55.90 10.24 -0.52
N VAL A 176 56.24 8.98 -0.19
CA VAL A 176 56.67 8.63 1.17
C VAL A 176 58.09 9.16 1.43
N LYS A 177 58.30 9.83 2.57
CA LYS A 177 59.60 10.39 2.98
C LYS A 177 60.50 9.39 3.72
N PHE A 178 59.91 8.29 4.19
CA PHE A 178 60.55 7.25 4.97
C PHE A 178 60.06 5.89 4.52
N CYS A 179 60.94 4.89 4.55
CA CYS A 179 60.56 3.51 4.31
C CYS A 179 59.72 2.98 5.47
N SER A 180 58.53 2.45 5.17
CA SER A 180 57.64 1.86 6.18
C SER A 180 58.19 0.58 6.83
N GLU A 181 59.14 -0.09 6.18
CA GLU A 181 59.72 -1.35 6.67
C GLU A 181 61.00 -1.13 7.47
N CYS A 182 61.95 -0.34 6.95
CA CYS A 182 63.29 -0.19 7.56
C CYS A 182 63.58 1.21 8.12
N GLY A 183 62.64 2.15 8.02
CA GLY A 183 62.78 3.51 8.57
C GLY A 183 63.78 4.41 7.85
N THR A 184 64.47 3.92 6.80
CA THR A 184 65.43 4.71 6.02
C THR A 184 64.73 5.89 5.33
N ARG A 185 65.34 7.08 5.41
CA ARG A 185 64.88 8.29 4.70
C ARG A 185 65.12 8.12 3.19
N LEU A 186 64.12 8.50 2.38
CA LEU A 186 64.09 8.32 0.92
C LEU A 186 64.23 9.64 0.17
#